data_AF-A0A950HW15-F1
#
_entry.id   AF-A0A950HW15-F1
#
_cell.length_a   1.000
_cell.length_b   1.000
_cell.length_c   1.000
_cell.angle_alpha   90.00
_cell.angle_beta   90.00
_cell.angle_gamma   90.00
#
_symmetry.space_group_name_H-M   'P 1'
#
loop_
_entity.id
_entity.type
_entity.pdbx_description
1 polymer ?
#
loop_
_entity_poly.entity_id
_entity_poly.type
_entity_poly.pdbx_seq_one_letter_code
_entity_poly.pdbx_strand_id
1 'polypeptide(L)'
;MLSPSGPWSLAPPPAGRLSKDVPDGRLLFDADSGTTRLLSPLGVFIVELLERQRGACSTAEIVRAVHLEEPESSNHECLSAVETALAELVDARLIAARRPS
;
A
#
# COMPACT_ATOMS: atom_id res chain seq x y z
N MET A 1 13.94 -11.06 10.59
CA MET A 1 13.47 -9.65 10.57
C MET A 1 12.00 -9.68 10.93
N LEU A 2 11.56 -8.90 11.92
CA LEU A 2 10.15 -8.84 12.31
C LEU A 2 9.41 -7.99 11.26
N SER A 3 8.63 -8.62 10.38
CA SER A 3 7.74 -7.87 9.47
C SER A 3 6.78 -7.04 10.32
N PRO A 4 6.70 -5.70 10.12
CA PRO A 4 5.77 -4.88 10.86
C PRO A 4 4.34 -5.41 10.66
N SER A 5 3.75 -5.95 11.72
CA SER A 5 2.42 -6.59 11.71
C SER A 5 1.31 -5.63 12.14
N GLY A 6 1.63 -4.34 12.25
CA GLY A 6 0.72 -3.31 12.76
C GLY A 6 -0.43 -3.06 11.79
N PRO A 7 -1.58 -2.60 12.28
CA PRO A 7 -2.63 -2.16 11.36
C PRO A 7 -2.12 -0.94 10.59
N TRP A 8 -2.18 -1.02 9.27
CA TRP A 8 -1.71 -0.03 8.32
C TRP A 8 -2.76 1.05 8.11
N SER A 9 -2.34 2.30 8.07
CA SER A 9 -3.20 3.42 7.74
C SER A 9 -2.53 4.34 6.74
N LEU A 10 -3.34 5.09 5.98
CA LEU A 10 -2.82 6.13 5.09
C LEU A 10 -2.00 7.15 5.88
N ALA A 11 -0.84 7.50 5.35
CA ALA A 11 -0.09 8.65 5.78
C ALA A 11 -0.75 9.92 5.18
N PRO A 12 -0.71 11.07 5.88
CA PRO A 12 -1.12 12.31 5.28
C PRO A 12 -0.25 12.59 4.05
N PRO A 13 -0.84 12.96 2.89
CA PRO A 13 -0.06 13.30 1.72
C PRO A 13 0.78 14.56 2.00
N PRO A 14 2.06 14.61 1.58
CA PRO A 14 2.83 15.83 1.63
C PRO A 14 2.21 16.89 0.70
N ALA A 15 2.45 18.16 1.01
CA ALA A 15 2.04 19.25 0.15
C ALA A 15 2.67 19.07 -1.24
N GLY A 16 1.87 19.20 -2.31
CA GLY A 16 2.39 19.10 -3.68
C GLY A 16 2.59 17.68 -4.23
N ARG A 17 2.10 16.62 -3.57
CA ARG A 17 2.04 15.29 -4.19
C ARG A 17 1.03 15.27 -5.34
N LEU A 18 1.49 14.85 -6.53
CA LEU A 18 0.65 14.64 -7.70
C LEU A 18 0.60 13.15 -8.04
N SER A 19 -0.55 12.68 -8.53
CA SER A 19 -0.72 11.29 -8.96
C SER A 19 -1.43 11.19 -10.30
N LYS A 20 -1.07 10.17 -11.09
CA LYS A 20 -1.75 9.85 -12.35
C LYS A 20 -1.80 8.33 -12.55
N ASP A 21 -2.99 7.82 -12.83
CA ASP A 21 -3.18 6.42 -13.23
C ASP A 21 -2.61 6.15 -14.62
N VAL A 22 -1.95 5.01 -14.76
CA VAL A 22 -1.35 4.47 -15.99
C VAL A 22 -1.68 2.98 -16.09
N PRO A 23 -1.54 2.33 -17.26
CA PRO A 23 -1.89 0.92 -17.40
C PRO A 23 -1.18 0.00 -16.38
N ASP A 24 0.07 0.32 -16.04
CA ASP A 24 0.89 -0.49 -15.13
C ASP A 24 0.77 -0.08 -13.64
N GLY A 25 -0.17 0.80 -13.28
CA GLY A 25 -0.40 1.24 -11.91
C GLY A 25 -0.56 2.76 -11.76
N ARG A 26 0.10 3.38 -10.78
CA ARG A 26 -0.06 4.82 -10.50
C ARG A 26 1.29 5.51 -10.39
N LEU A 27 1.52 6.50 -11.24
CA LEU A 27 2.67 7.40 -11.10
C LEU A 27 2.41 8.39 -9.98
N LEU A 28 3.40 8.54 -9.10
CA LEU A 28 3.43 9.52 -8.03
C LEU A 28 4.61 10.46 -8.23
N PHE A 29 4.35 11.75 -8.22
CA PHE A 29 5.37 12.78 -8.21
C PHE A 29 5.35 13.51 -6.86
N ASP A 30 6.52 13.58 -6.22
CA ASP A 30 6.75 14.34 -5.00
C ASP A 30 7.49 15.64 -5.37
N ALA A 31 6.81 16.77 -5.20
CA ALA A 31 7.35 18.08 -5.55
C ALA A 31 8.50 18.53 -4.65
N ASP A 32 8.54 18.07 -3.39
CA ASP A 32 9.56 18.48 -2.43
C ASP A 32 10.91 17.81 -2.74
N SER A 33 10.88 16.54 -3.16
CA SER A 33 12.09 15.80 -3.56
C SER A 33 12.37 15.83 -5.07
N GLY A 34 11.39 16.23 -5.89
CA GLY A 34 11.48 16.16 -7.35
C GLY A 34 11.49 14.72 -7.88
N THR A 35 11.03 13.74 -7.11
CA THR A 35 11.11 12.32 -7.46
C THR A 35 9.78 11.79 -8.02
N THR A 36 9.88 10.99 -9.07
CA THR A 36 8.76 10.21 -9.60
C THR A 36 8.91 8.73 -9.22
N ARG A 37 7.82 8.12 -8.74
CA ARG A 37 7.74 6.68 -8.44
C ARG A 37 6.54 6.07 -9.16
N LEU A 38 6.65 4.81 -9.59
CA LEU A 38 5.50 4.03 -10.07
C LEU A 38 5.07 3.09 -8.94
N LEU A 39 3.82 3.19 -8.51
CA LEU A 39 3.19 2.17 -7.69
C LEU A 39 2.71 1.04 -8.57
N SER A 40 3.00 -0.18 -8.15
CA SER A 40 2.44 -1.40 -8.74
C SER A 40 0.91 -1.43 -8.62
N PRO A 41 0.20 -2.20 -9.46
CA PRO A 41 -1.25 -2.35 -9.35
C PRO A 41 -1.70 -2.82 -7.97
N LEU A 42 -0.93 -3.73 -7.35
CA LEU A 42 -1.17 -4.17 -5.98
C LEU A 42 -1.00 -3.04 -4.96
N GLY A 43 0.03 -2.20 -5.11
CA GLY A 43 0.22 -1.02 -4.26
C GLY A 43 -0.97 -0.05 -4.35
N VAL A 44 -1.50 0.17 -5.56
CA VAL A 44 -2.71 0.98 -5.79
C VAL A 44 -3.92 0.37 -5.09
N PHE A 45 -4.14 -0.94 -5.27
CA PHE A 45 -5.22 -1.67 -4.62
C PHE A 45 -5.20 -1.51 -3.09
N ILE A 46 -4.02 -1.66 -2.46
CA ILE A 46 -3.88 -1.53 -1.02
C ILE A 46 -4.20 -0.10 -0.55
N VAL A 47 -3.74 0.93 -1.27
CA VAL A 47 -4.06 2.34 -0.94
C VAL A 47 -5.57 2.57 -1.00
N GLU A 48 -6.23 2.13 -2.07
CA GLU A 48 -7.68 2.28 -2.23
C GLU A 48 -8.48 1.49 -1.19
N LEU A 49 -8.00 0.31 -0.80
CA LEU A 49 -8.59 -0.49 0.28
C LEU A 49 -8.57 0.29 1.60
N LEU A 50 -7.44 0.91 1.94
CA LEU A 50 -7.28 1.71 3.16
C LEU A 50 -8.15 2.99 3.13
N GLU A 51 -8.29 3.63 1.96
CA GLU A 51 -9.20 4.77 1.77
C GLU A 51 -10.66 4.39 2.06
N ARG A 52 -11.10 3.23 1.56
CA ARG A 52 -12.48 2.73 1.73
C ARG A 52 -12.79 2.33 3.17
N GLN A 53 -11.84 1.71 3.87
CA GLN A 53 -12.02 1.22 5.24
C GLN A 53 -12.09 2.34 6.29
N ARG A 54 -11.68 3.58 5.95
CA ARG A 54 -11.66 4.76 6.86
C ARG A 54 -11.02 4.46 8.22
N GLY A 55 -10.03 3.56 8.24
CA GLY A 55 -9.47 2.96 9.44
C GLY A 55 -8.18 2.23 9.12
N ALA A 56 -7.57 1.63 10.14
CA ALA A 56 -6.32 0.90 9.96
C ALA A 56 -6.60 -0.59 9.70
N CYS A 57 -5.99 -1.18 8.67
CA CYS A 57 -6.17 -2.59 8.30
C CYS A 57 -4.94 -3.41 8.67
N SER A 58 -5.14 -4.56 9.30
CA SER A 58 -4.07 -5.53 9.54
C SER A 58 -3.54 -6.11 8.23
N THR A 59 -2.28 -6.58 8.24
CA THR A 59 -1.70 -7.31 7.09
C THR A 59 -2.58 -8.51 6.69
N ALA A 60 -3.15 -9.23 7.66
CA ALA A 60 -4.02 -10.37 7.38
C ALA A 60 -5.30 -9.99 6.63
N GLU A 61 -5.92 -8.86 6.98
CA GLU A 61 -7.10 -8.33 6.26
C GLU A 61 -6.74 -7.92 4.83
N ILE A 62 -5.56 -7.33 4.64
CA ILE A 62 -5.05 -6.96 3.32
C ILE A 62 -4.80 -8.22 2.47
N VAL A 63 -4.09 -9.22 3.03
CA VAL A 63 -3.84 -10.50 2.33
C VAL A 63 -5.16 -11.18 1.95
N ARG A 64 -6.14 -11.19 2.86
CA ARG A 64 -7.47 -11.73 2.57
C ARG A 64 -8.14 -10.97 1.43
N ALA A 65 -8.06 -9.64 1.41
CA ALA A 65 -8.64 -8.84 0.34
C ALA A 65 -7.97 -9.12 -1.02
N VAL A 66 -6.64 -9.28 -1.05
CA VAL A 66 -5.89 -9.63 -2.26
C VAL A 66 -6.26 -11.02 -2.76
N HIS A 67 -6.35 -12.01 -1.87
CA HIS A 67 -6.76 -13.36 -2.26
C HIS A 67 -8.21 -13.44 -2.76
N LEU A 68 -9.08 -12.50 -2.38
CA LEU A 68 -10.43 -12.42 -2.94
C LEU A 68 -10.45 -11.90 -4.38
N GLU A 69 -9.51 -11.03 -4.76
CA GLU A 69 -9.35 -10.57 -6.15
C GLU A 69 -8.63 -11.61 -7.01
N GLU A 70 -7.71 -12.38 -6.42
CA GLU A 70 -6.84 -13.36 -7.10
C GLU A 70 -6.96 -14.75 -6.43
N PRO A 71 -8.12 -15.43 -6.53
CA PRO A 71 -8.39 -16.69 -5.83
C PRO A 71 -7.50 -17.87 -6.28
N GLU A 72 -6.89 -17.79 -7.45
CA GLU A 72 -5.93 -18.76 -7.97
C GLU A 72 -4.57 -18.71 -7.26
N SER A 73 -4.24 -17.57 -6.65
CA SER A 73 -2.97 -17.39 -5.95
C SER A 73 -3.01 -18.07 -4.59
N SER A 74 -1.93 -18.73 -4.20
CA SER A 74 -1.83 -19.32 -2.86
C SER A 74 -1.73 -18.24 -1.79
N ASN A 75 -2.16 -18.55 -0.56
CA ASN A 75 -2.05 -17.61 0.56
C ASN A 75 -0.59 -17.16 0.83
N HIS A 76 0.39 -18.03 0.55
CA HIS A 76 1.81 -17.69 0.68
C HIS A 76 2.26 -16.67 -0.38
N GLU A 77 1.82 -16.84 -1.64
CA GLU A 77 2.10 -15.88 -2.72
C GLU A 77 1.44 -14.53 -2.44
N CYS A 78 0.17 -14.52 -2.01
CA CYS A 78 -0.52 -13.29 -1.62
C CYS A 78 0.21 -12.59 -0.47
N LEU A 79 0.64 -13.33 0.56
CA LEU A 79 1.39 -12.75 1.67
C LEU A 79 2.70 -12.11 1.21
N SER A 80 3.51 -12.83 0.43
CA SER A 80 4.79 -12.32 -0.07
C SER A 80 4.63 -11.08 -0.94
N ALA A 81 3.61 -11.06 -1.80
CA ALA A 81 3.30 -9.91 -2.65
C ALA A 81 2.84 -8.71 -1.82
N VAL A 82 1.97 -8.94 -0.83
CA VAL A 82 1.50 -7.89 0.09
C VAL A 82 2.64 -7.32 0.92
N GLU A 83 3.53 -8.15 1.48
CA GLU A 83 4.69 -7.65 2.23
C GLU A 83 5.60 -6.76 1.37
N THR A 84 5.80 -7.14 0.11
CA THR A 84 6.59 -6.36 -0.85
C THR A 84 5.92 -5.01 -1.13
N ALA A 85 4.63 -5.02 -1.46
CA ALA A 85 3.87 -3.80 -1.73
C ALA A 85 3.79 -2.89 -0.50
N LEU A 86 3.60 -3.43 0.70
CA LEU A 86 3.61 -2.64 1.95
C LEU A 86 4.96 -1.96 2.17
N ALA A 87 6.07 -2.64 1.92
CA ALA A 87 7.40 -2.05 2.02
C ALA A 87 7.58 -0.88 1.03
N GLU A 88 7.14 -1.04 -0.22
CA GLU A 88 7.15 0.03 -1.24
C GLU A 88 6.31 1.24 -0.81
N LEU A 89 5.10 1.00 -0.29
CA LEU A 89 4.20 2.06 0.15
C LEU A 89 4.72 2.82 1.38
N VAL A 90 5.43 2.13 2.28
CA VAL A 90 6.12 2.75 3.41
C VAL A 90 7.28 3.62 2.93
N ASP A 91 8.13 3.14 2.01
CA ASP A 91 9.22 3.94 1.43
C ASP A 91 8.70 5.18 0.69
N ALA A 92 7.57 5.03 -0.02
CA ALA A 92 6.87 6.12 -0.68
C ALA A 92 6.15 7.08 0.30
N ARG A 93 6.15 6.79 1.61
CA ARG A 93 5.43 7.55 2.65
C ARG A 93 3.95 7.73 2.31
N LEU A 94 3.32 6.64 1.87
CA LEU A 94 1.89 6.59 1.57
C LEU A 94 1.09 5.95 2.70
N ILE A 95 1.73 5.03 3.42
CA ILE A 95 1.14 4.37 4.58
C ILE A 95 2.13 4.39 5.74
N ALA A 96 1.60 4.18 6.95
CA ALA A 96 2.38 3.96 8.15
C ALA A 96 1.74 2.88 9.01
N ALA A 97 2.56 2.17 9.78
CA ALA A 97 2.06 1.32 10.86
C ALA A 97 1.44 2.22 11.93
N ARG A 98 0.15 2.04 12.20
CA ARG A 98 -0.52 2.77 13.29
C ARG A 98 0.04 2.24 14.61
N ARG A 99 0.66 3.12 15.41
CA ARG A 99 1.02 2.77 16.78
C ARG A 99 -0.26 2.62 17.61
N PRO A 100 -0.40 1.56 18.43
CA PRO A 100 -1.45 1.53 19.43
C PRO A 100 -1.23 2.72 20.38
N SER A 101 -2.26 3.54 20.50
CA SER A 101 -2.36 4.64 21.48
C SER A 101 -2.52 4.08 22.89
#